data_AF-A0A3G6YKX1-F1
#
_entry.id   AF-A0A3G6YKX1-F1
#
_cell.length_a   1.000
_cell.length_b   1.000
_cell.length_c   1.000
_cell.angle_alpha   90.00
_cell.angle_beta   90.00
_cell.angle_gamma   90.00
#
_symmetry.space_group_name_H-M   'P 1'
#
loop_
_entity.id
_entity.type
_entity.pdbx_description
1 polymer ?
#
loop_
_entity_poly.entity_id
_entity_poly.type
_entity_poly.pdbx_seq_one_letter_code
_entity_poly.pdbx_strand_id
1 'polypeptide(L)'
;MKTERIISPPKTDWDKLKQPLESGEKKFIDYLDQHLPKEWEIYIQPHLNGLCPDVVILHPKIGIGVFEVKNWDFSAMQYGIETKNNGKVHLYAINHQGEKISYVKKNPVDQLLLYRKEILDLYCPILSRPKHSIVVSCGLVLPSATQENVETLFQPIFQSRNRKVFASNDDDQHNSYIIFSKDSFTKNLAENFPSGINRISSNYMNPVIAQQLRVWLIEPESSKRTT
;
A
#
# COMPACT_ATOMS: atom_id res chain seq x y z
N MET A 1 2.53 1.19 31.57
CA MET A 1 3.27 2.00 30.57
C MET A 1 2.42 2.05 29.31
N LYS A 2 2.08 3.22 28.78
CA LYS A 2 1.42 3.29 27.47
C LYS A 2 2.44 2.81 26.45
N THR A 3 2.23 1.63 25.88
CA THR A 3 3.04 1.12 24.77
C THR A 3 2.84 2.08 23.60
N GLU A 4 3.89 2.83 23.25
CA GLU A 4 3.91 3.62 22.03
C GLU A 4 3.89 2.69 20.81
N ARG A 5 3.29 3.15 19.71
CA ARG A 5 3.27 2.41 18.46
C ARG A 5 4.69 2.39 17.89
N ILE A 6 5.11 1.24 17.35
CA ILE A 6 6.33 1.17 16.54
C ILE A 6 6.11 1.92 15.22
N ILE A 7 6.95 2.93 14.96
CA ILE A 7 7.09 3.61 13.67
C ILE A 7 8.57 3.57 13.29
N SER A 8 8.89 3.01 12.12
CA SER A 8 10.26 2.80 11.67
C SER A 8 10.49 3.35 10.25
N PRO A 9 11.46 4.25 10.04
CA PRO A 9 12.23 4.95 11.07
C PRO A 9 11.35 5.85 11.96
N PRO A 10 11.80 6.17 13.19
CA PRO A 10 11.07 7.07 14.08
C PRO A 10 10.97 8.48 13.46
N LYS A 11 9.96 9.25 13.86
CA LYS A 11 9.68 10.60 13.29
C LYS A 11 10.89 11.53 13.33
N THR A 12 11.77 11.39 14.33
CA THR A 12 13.02 12.16 14.49
C THR A 12 14.07 11.89 13.42
N ASP A 13 13.94 10.79 12.67
CA ASP A 13 14.88 10.39 11.61
C ASP A 13 14.33 10.61 10.20
N TRP A 14 13.12 11.17 10.04
CA TRP A 14 12.50 11.36 8.73
C TRP A 14 13.27 12.31 7.81
N ASP A 15 13.98 13.31 8.36
CA ASP A 15 14.83 14.21 7.59
C ASP A 15 16.09 13.52 7.02
N LYS A 16 16.38 12.28 7.46
CA LYS A 16 17.50 11.46 6.99
C LYS A 16 17.08 10.40 5.96
N LEU A 17 15.79 10.35 5.60
CA LEU A 17 15.32 9.43 4.57
C LEU A 17 16.00 9.73 3.24
N LYS A 18 16.39 8.67 2.52
CA LYS A 18 17.03 8.79 1.20
C LYS A 18 16.14 9.56 0.22
N GLN A 19 14.83 9.33 0.29
CA GLN A 19 13.83 10.14 -0.39
C GLN A 19 12.98 10.88 0.65
N PRO A 20 12.99 12.22 0.66
CA PRO A 20 12.14 12.99 1.55
C PRO A 20 10.66 12.62 1.36
N LEU A 21 9.93 12.50 2.47
CA LEU A 21 8.50 12.20 2.40
C LEU A 21 7.73 13.33 1.71
N GLU A 22 6.99 12.96 0.69
CA GLU A 22 6.02 13.80 0.00
C GLU A 22 4.78 14.04 0.88
N SER A 23 4.02 15.10 0.60
CA SER A 23 2.90 15.53 1.44
C SER A 23 1.83 14.46 1.64
N GLY A 24 1.54 13.66 0.61
CA GLY A 24 0.56 12.58 0.71
C GLY A 24 1.02 11.39 1.51
N GLU A 25 2.32 11.08 1.49
CA GLU A 25 2.88 10.01 2.33
C GLU A 25 2.73 10.41 3.81
N LYS A 26 3.14 11.64 4.16
CA LYS A 26 2.96 12.19 5.51
C LYS A 26 1.51 12.13 5.96
N LYS A 27 0.59 12.63 5.12
CA LYS A 27 -0.85 12.62 5.41
C LYS A 27 -1.38 11.20 5.66
N PHE A 28 -0.94 10.23 4.87
CA PHE A 28 -1.35 8.82 5.02
C PHE A 28 -0.76 8.18 6.29
N ILE A 29 0.52 8.43 6.58
CA ILE A 29 1.17 7.95 7.81
C ILE A 29 0.48 8.53 9.05
N ASP A 30 0.15 9.83 9.04
CA ASP A 30 -0.57 10.47 10.15
C ASP A 30 -1.97 9.88 10.35
N TYR A 31 -2.70 9.64 9.25
CA TYR A 31 -3.98 8.94 9.31
C TYR A 31 -3.84 7.56 9.95
N LEU A 32 -2.85 6.76 9.53
CA LEU A 32 -2.62 5.42 10.08
C LEU A 32 -2.24 5.48 11.57
N ASP A 33 -1.34 6.38 11.97
CA ASP A 33 -0.89 6.52 13.36
C ASP A 33 -2.05 6.90 14.28
N GLN A 34 -2.92 7.80 13.83
CA GLN A 34 -4.10 8.25 14.56
C GLN A 34 -5.16 7.15 14.71
N HIS A 35 -5.41 6.36 13.67
CA HIS A 35 -6.60 5.50 13.63
C HIS A 35 -6.32 4.01 13.92
N LEU A 36 -5.14 3.48 13.60
CA LEU A 36 -4.84 2.06 13.83
C LEU A 36 -4.82 1.71 15.34
N PRO A 37 -5.20 0.48 15.74
CA PRO A 37 -4.85 -0.04 17.06
C PRO A 37 -3.34 0.00 17.31
N LYS A 38 -2.89 0.20 18.56
CA LYS A 38 -1.47 0.45 18.90
C LYS A 38 -0.54 -0.72 18.60
N GLU A 39 -1.09 -1.92 18.46
CA GLU A 39 -0.41 -3.16 18.13
C GLU A 39 0.00 -3.25 16.64
N TRP A 40 -0.56 -2.39 15.78
CA TRP A 40 -0.08 -2.25 14.40
C TRP A 40 1.19 -1.40 14.36
N GLU A 41 2.21 -1.92 13.70
CA GLU A 41 3.50 -1.28 13.45
C GLU A 41 3.45 -0.58 12.09
N ILE A 42 4.14 0.55 11.93
CA ILE A 42 4.22 1.32 10.68
C ILE A 42 5.69 1.39 10.24
N TYR A 43 5.97 0.96 9.02
CA TYR A 43 7.29 0.99 8.38
C TYR A 43 7.22 1.91 7.17
N ILE A 44 8.14 2.86 7.08
CA ILE A 44 8.15 3.92 6.08
C ILE A 44 9.34 3.67 5.16
N GLN A 45 9.08 3.62 3.85
CA GLN A 45 10.07 3.33 2.82
C GLN A 45 10.97 2.10 3.15
N PRO A 46 10.43 0.95 3.61
CA PRO A 46 11.27 -0.19 3.96
C PRO A 46 11.94 -0.78 2.71
N HIS A 47 13.21 -1.17 2.85
CA HIS A 47 13.98 -1.77 1.77
C HIS A 47 13.73 -3.28 1.69
N LEU A 48 12.90 -3.69 0.71
CA LEU A 48 12.46 -5.06 0.49
C LEU A 48 13.17 -5.66 -0.73
N ASN A 49 14.37 -6.22 -0.56
CA ASN A 49 15.12 -6.93 -1.62
C ASN A 49 15.14 -6.19 -2.98
N GLY A 50 15.50 -4.90 -2.97
CA GLY A 50 15.52 -4.07 -4.19
C GLY A 50 14.18 -3.40 -4.53
N LEU A 51 13.12 -3.68 -3.79
CA LEU A 51 11.86 -2.94 -3.78
C LEU A 51 11.82 -1.98 -2.59
N CYS A 52 10.99 -0.94 -2.70
CA CYS A 52 10.85 0.09 -1.69
C CYS A 52 9.41 0.64 -1.72
N PRO A 53 8.42 -0.09 -1.15
CA PRO A 53 7.08 0.46 -1.01
C PRO A 53 7.10 1.69 -0.10
N ASP A 54 6.16 2.61 -0.28
CA ASP A 54 6.14 3.87 0.46
C ASP A 54 5.79 3.66 1.94
N VAL A 55 4.78 2.81 2.23
CA VAL A 55 4.37 2.47 3.60
C VAL A 55 4.01 0.99 3.72
N VAL A 56 4.45 0.35 4.80
CA VAL A 56 4.03 -1.00 5.20
C VAL A 56 3.49 -0.97 6.62
N ILE A 57 2.37 -1.63 6.88
CA ILE A 57 1.85 -1.86 8.24
C ILE A 57 1.93 -3.33 8.59
N LEU A 58 2.24 -3.67 9.84
CA LEU A 58 2.36 -5.05 10.29
C LEU A 58 1.68 -5.22 11.64
N HIS A 59 0.86 -6.25 11.80
CA HIS A 59 0.32 -6.65 13.09
C HIS A 59 0.62 -8.12 13.38
N PRO A 60 1.18 -8.44 14.55
CA PRO A 60 1.72 -9.76 14.82
C PRO A 60 0.69 -10.89 14.85
N LYS A 61 -0.60 -10.55 14.94
CA LYS A 61 -1.71 -11.52 14.95
C LYS A 61 -2.71 -11.34 13.81
N ILE A 62 -2.60 -10.30 12.97
CA ILE A 62 -3.64 -9.99 11.97
C ILE A 62 -3.09 -10.15 10.56
N GLY A 63 -2.03 -9.41 10.21
CA GLY A 63 -1.44 -9.47 8.88
C GLY A 63 -0.48 -8.33 8.58
N ILE A 64 -0.21 -8.14 7.29
CA ILE A 64 0.66 -7.12 6.72
C ILE A 64 -0.10 -6.37 5.62
N GLY A 65 0.01 -5.04 5.60
CA GLY A 65 -0.52 -4.18 4.55
C GLY A 65 0.61 -3.43 3.86
N VAL A 66 0.64 -3.41 2.53
CA VAL A 66 1.64 -2.69 1.73
C VAL A 66 0.96 -1.61 0.91
N PHE A 67 1.48 -0.40 0.95
CA PHE A 67 0.89 0.75 0.31
C PHE A 67 1.90 1.45 -0.59
N GLU A 68 1.41 1.80 -1.78
CA GLU A 68 2.09 2.72 -2.70
C GLU A 68 1.28 4.01 -2.74
N VAL A 69 1.94 5.14 -2.53
CA VAL A 69 1.38 6.49 -2.56
C VAL A 69 1.73 7.14 -3.88
N LYS A 70 0.74 7.82 -4.48
CA LYS A 70 0.96 8.66 -5.66
C LYS A 70 0.39 10.05 -5.43
N ASN A 71 1.27 11.03 -5.26
CA ASN A 71 0.94 12.46 -5.12
C ASN A 71 0.62 13.12 -6.46
N TRP A 72 -0.10 12.43 -7.33
CA TRP A 72 -0.52 12.98 -8.61
C TRP A 72 -1.53 14.09 -8.41
N ASP A 73 -1.50 15.10 -9.27
CA ASP A 73 -2.50 16.16 -9.28
C ASP A 73 -3.45 15.94 -10.46
N PHE A 74 -4.64 15.42 -10.18
CA PHE A 74 -5.67 15.15 -11.18
C PHE A 74 -6.31 16.43 -11.76
N SER A 75 -5.99 17.61 -11.22
CA SER A 75 -6.40 18.91 -11.77
C SER A 75 -5.33 19.54 -12.67
N ALA A 76 -4.07 19.13 -12.53
CA ALA A 76 -2.95 19.70 -13.29
C ALA A 76 -2.80 19.09 -14.69
N MET A 77 -3.23 17.85 -14.90
CA MET A 77 -3.08 17.13 -16.17
C MET A 77 -4.36 16.41 -16.57
N GLN A 78 -4.54 16.18 -17.86
CA GLN A 78 -5.60 15.30 -18.33
C GLN A 78 -5.15 13.85 -18.22
N TYR A 79 -5.91 13.04 -17.50
CA TYR A 79 -5.66 11.61 -17.34
C TYR A 79 -6.66 10.79 -18.14
N GLY A 80 -6.22 9.65 -18.64
CA GLY A 80 -7.08 8.71 -19.32
C GLY A 80 -6.53 7.30 -19.26
N ILE A 81 -7.35 6.34 -19.70
CA ILE A 81 -6.97 4.93 -19.76
C ILE A 81 -6.93 4.45 -21.20
N GLU A 82 -6.03 3.50 -21.46
CA GLU A 82 -5.92 2.82 -22.75
C GLU A 82 -5.81 1.31 -22.55
N THR A 83 -6.55 0.55 -23.36
CA THR A 83 -6.45 -0.91 -23.42
C THR A 83 -5.36 -1.29 -24.40
N LYS A 84 -4.38 -2.08 -23.94
CA LYS A 84 -3.30 -2.62 -24.77
C LYS A 84 -3.74 -3.92 -25.45
N ASN A 85 -2.99 -4.34 -26.47
CA ASN A 85 -3.29 -5.53 -27.27
C ASN A 85 -3.42 -6.83 -26.45
N ASN A 86 -2.79 -6.88 -25.27
CA ASN A 86 -2.88 -8.01 -24.34
C ASN A 86 -4.08 -7.92 -23.37
N GLY A 87 -5.03 -7.01 -23.62
CA GLY A 87 -6.20 -6.77 -22.78
C GLY A 87 -5.93 -5.96 -21.50
N LYS A 88 -4.67 -5.64 -21.20
CA LYS A 88 -4.31 -4.86 -20.01
C LYS A 88 -4.68 -3.39 -20.19
N VAL A 89 -5.34 -2.81 -19.19
CA VAL A 89 -5.62 -1.38 -19.13
C VAL A 89 -4.46 -0.66 -18.46
N HIS A 90 -4.07 0.50 -19.01
CA HIS A 90 -2.98 1.34 -18.51
C HIS A 90 -3.40 2.81 -18.46
N LEU A 91 -2.92 3.52 -17.44
CA LEU A 91 -3.07 4.96 -17.32
C LEU A 91 -2.11 5.70 -18.27
N TYR A 92 -2.57 6.80 -18.84
CA TYR A 92 -1.74 7.83 -19.44
C TYR A 92 -2.13 9.20 -18.90
N ALA A 93 -1.21 10.16 -19.01
CA ALA A 93 -1.49 11.57 -18.82
C ALA A 93 -1.12 12.35 -20.08
N ILE A 94 -1.76 13.49 -20.29
CA ILE A 94 -1.39 14.48 -21.30
C ILE A 94 -0.88 15.71 -20.55
N ASN A 95 0.39 16.07 -20.79
CA ASN A 95 0.98 17.25 -20.17
C ASN A 95 0.45 18.55 -20.82
N HIS A 96 0.82 19.71 -20.27
CA HIS A 96 0.40 21.01 -20.80
C HIS A 96 0.85 21.29 -22.25
N GLN A 97 1.83 20.53 -22.75
CA GLN A 97 2.34 20.62 -24.12
C GLN A 97 1.59 19.69 -25.09
N GLY A 98 0.60 18.93 -24.60
CA GLY A 98 -0.16 17.97 -25.41
C GLY A 98 0.52 16.61 -25.59
N GLU A 99 1.66 16.38 -24.93
CA GLU A 99 2.41 15.13 -25.04
C GLU A 99 1.80 14.05 -24.14
N LYS A 100 1.61 12.85 -24.72
CA LYS A 100 1.07 11.70 -24.01
C LYS A 100 2.17 10.97 -23.25
N ILE A 101 2.09 11.00 -21.93
CA ILE A 101 2.96 10.27 -21.00
C ILE A 101 2.27 8.96 -20.62
N SER A 102 2.83 7.83 -21.05
CA SER A 102 2.30 6.50 -20.74
C SER A 102 2.93 5.95 -19.46
N TYR A 103 2.11 5.51 -18.50
CA TYR A 103 2.58 4.92 -17.24
C TYR A 103 2.76 3.41 -17.32
N VAL A 104 3.03 2.83 -18.51
CA VAL A 104 3.15 1.38 -18.70
C VAL A 104 4.24 0.74 -17.84
N LYS A 105 5.45 1.33 -17.77
CA LYS A 105 6.57 0.79 -16.97
C LYS A 105 6.49 1.12 -15.48
N LYS A 106 5.58 2.02 -15.07
CA LYS A 106 5.39 2.48 -13.68
C LYS A 106 3.91 2.45 -13.30
N ASN A 107 3.19 1.41 -13.72
CA ASN A 107 1.78 1.27 -13.36
C ASN A 107 1.69 0.92 -11.88
N PRO A 108 1.04 1.74 -11.04
CA PRO A 108 1.00 1.51 -9.60
C PRO A 108 0.34 0.18 -9.22
N VAL A 109 -0.61 -0.30 -10.02
CA VAL A 109 -1.25 -1.62 -9.78
C VAL A 109 -0.26 -2.76 -10.02
N ASP A 110 0.59 -2.65 -11.05
CA ASP A 110 1.61 -3.67 -11.34
C ASP A 110 2.71 -3.66 -10.25
N GLN A 111 3.04 -2.50 -9.66
CA GLN A 111 3.93 -2.42 -8.49
C GLN A 111 3.34 -3.12 -7.26
N LEU A 112 2.06 -2.86 -6.93
CA LEU A 112 1.38 -3.53 -5.82
C LEU A 112 1.31 -5.04 -6.00
N LEU A 113 1.08 -5.50 -7.24
CA LEU A 113 1.10 -6.93 -7.57
C LEU A 113 2.49 -7.55 -7.34
N LEU A 114 3.55 -6.82 -7.69
CA LEU A 114 4.93 -7.24 -7.45
C LEU A 114 5.22 -7.33 -5.94
N TYR A 115 4.89 -6.29 -5.15
CA TYR A 115 5.09 -6.33 -3.70
C TYR A 115 4.36 -7.51 -3.05
N ARG A 116 3.10 -7.73 -3.44
CA ARG A 116 2.33 -8.87 -2.96
C ARG A 116 3.03 -10.19 -3.28
N LYS A 117 3.51 -10.35 -4.51
CA LYS A 117 4.22 -11.55 -4.95
C LYS A 117 5.49 -11.78 -4.13
N GLU A 118 6.33 -10.77 -3.96
CA GLU A 118 7.58 -10.91 -3.20
C GLU A 118 7.35 -11.24 -1.71
N ILE A 119 6.31 -10.67 -1.08
CA ILE A 119 5.95 -11.04 0.29
C ILE A 119 5.60 -12.52 0.38
N LEU A 120 4.79 -13.01 -0.57
CA LEU A 120 4.30 -14.38 -0.56
C LEU A 120 5.38 -15.39 -0.93
N ASP A 121 6.24 -15.07 -1.90
CA ASP A 121 7.17 -16.03 -2.50
C ASP A 121 8.55 -15.98 -1.86
N LEU A 122 9.02 -14.80 -1.43
CA LEU A 122 10.37 -14.59 -0.94
C LEU A 122 10.44 -14.31 0.56
N TYR A 123 9.68 -13.32 1.05
CA TYR A 123 9.86 -12.85 2.44
C TYR A 123 9.27 -13.79 3.48
N CYS A 124 8.10 -14.38 3.19
CA CYS A 124 7.47 -15.35 4.06
C CYS A 124 6.73 -16.43 3.26
N PRO A 125 7.44 -17.44 2.74
CA PRO A 125 6.88 -18.47 1.85
C PRO A 125 5.68 -19.24 2.40
N ILE A 126 5.51 -19.32 3.73
CA ILE A 126 4.32 -19.95 4.34
C ILE A 126 3.02 -19.23 3.93
N LEU A 127 3.09 -17.93 3.62
CA LEU A 127 1.96 -17.12 3.19
C LEU A 127 1.53 -17.39 1.74
N SER A 128 2.39 -17.98 0.90
CA SER A 128 2.04 -18.38 -0.48
C SER A 128 0.89 -19.39 -0.55
N ARG A 129 0.60 -20.09 0.55
CA ARG A 129 -0.55 -21.00 0.64
C ARG A 129 -1.85 -20.22 0.44
N PRO A 130 -2.82 -20.69 -0.38
CA PRO A 130 -3.99 -19.91 -0.77
C PRO A 130 -4.73 -19.22 0.38
N LYS A 131 -5.01 -19.97 1.47
CA LYS A 131 -5.70 -19.43 2.65
C LYS A 131 -4.85 -18.46 3.47
N HIS A 132 -3.52 -18.56 3.41
CA HIS A 132 -2.62 -17.71 4.19
C HIS A 132 -2.37 -16.36 3.50
N SER A 133 -2.42 -16.31 2.17
CA SER A 133 -2.26 -15.06 1.40
C SER A 133 -3.25 -13.96 1.80
N ILE A 134 -4.33 -14.33 2.49
CA ILE A 134 -5.39 -13.49 3.01
C ILE A 134 -4.95 -12.45 4.03
N VAL A 135 -3.80 -12.69 4.69
CA VAL A 135 -3.23 -11.76 5.67
C VAL A 135 -2.29 -10.74 5.04
N VAL A 136 -2.10 -10.82 3.72
CA VAL A 136 -1.38 -9.81 2.95
C VAL A 136 -2.43 -8.91 2.29
N SER A 137 -2.35 -7.61 2.52
CA SER A 137 -3.19 -6.61 1.87
C SER A 137 -2.33 -5.62 1.11
N CYS A 138 -2.84 -5.10 0.00
CA CYS A 138 -2.14 -4.11 -0.81
C CYS A 138 -3.07 -2.95 -1.11
N GLY A 139 -2.56 -1.72 -1.05
CA GLY A 139 -3.35 -0.52 -1.28
C GLY A 139 -2.66 0.54 -2.11
N LEU A 140 -3.44 1.21 -2.96
CA LEU A 140 -3.01 2.39 -3.70
C LEU A 140 -3.56 3.64 -3.00
N VAL A 141 -2.68 4.55 -2.61
CA VAL A 141 -3.07 5.81 -1.95
C VAL A 141 -2.96 6.95 -2.96
N LEU A 142 -4.08 7.65 -3.17
CA LEU A 142 -4.24 8.74 -4.14
C LEU A 142 -4.81 9.97 -3.42
N PRO A 143 -3.98 10.77 -2.73
CA PRO A 143 -4.44 11.76 -1.77
C PRO A 143 -5.30 12.91 -2.34
N SER A 144 -5.20 13.14 -3.64
CA SER A 144 -5.91 14.17 -4.40
C SER A 144 -7.06 13.61 -5.24
N ALA A 145 -7.13 12.28 -5.44
CA ALA A 145 -8.13 11.66 -6.32
C ALA A 145 -9.52 11.75 -5.70
N THR A 146 -10.48 12.18 -6.51
CA THR A 146 -11.91 12.07 -6.18
C THR A 146 -12.38 10.63 -6.35
N GLN A 147 -13.56 10.32 -5.82
CA GLN A 147 -14.22 9.03 -6.06
C GLN A 147 -14.42 8.75 -7.56
N GLU A 148 -14.78 9.76 -8.35
CA GLU A 148 -14.91 9.65 -9.81
C GLU A 148 -13.58 9.26 -10.46
N ASN A 149 -12.46 9.87 -10.04
CA ASN A 149 -11.14 9.47 -10.56
C ASN A 149 -10.82 8.01 -10.25
N VAL A 150 -11.17 7.53 -9.06
CA VAL A 150 -10.96 6.14 -8.67
C VAL A 150 -11.75 5.19 -9.57
N GLU A 151 -13.04 5.46 -9.75
CA GLU A 151 -13.97 4.62 -10.52
C GLU A 151 -13.63 4.60 -12.02
N THR A 152 -13.29 5.76 -12.59
CA THR A 152 -13.08 5.88 -14.04
C THR A 152 -11.65 5.54 -14.47
N LEU A 153 -10.65 5.81 -13.64
CA LEU A 153 -9.23 5.65 -14.03
C LEU A 153 -8.56 4.42 -13.42
N PHE A 154 -8.89 4.05 -12.18
CA PHE A 154 -8.13 3.04 -11.44
C PHE A 154 -8.83 1.69 -11.33
N GLN A 155 -10.14 1.67 -11.04
CA GLN A 155 -10.88 0.40 -10.97
C GLN A 155 -10.75 -0.44 -12.26
N PRO A 156 -10.83 0.13 -13.48
CA PRO A 156 -10.62 -0.65 -14.72
C PRO A 156 -9.23 -1.27 -14.82
N ILE A 157 -8.20 -0.60 -14.27
CA ILE A 157 -6.83 -1.11 -14.23
C ILE A 157 -6.78 -2.35 -13.34
N PHE A 158 -7.34 -2.31 -12.12
CA PHE A 158 -7.42 -3.48 -11.23
C PHE A 158 -8.22 -4.63 -11.86
N GLN A 159 -9.38 -4.33 -12.46
CA GLN A 159 -10.23 -5.32 -13.13
C GLN A 159 -9.49 -6.02 -14.27
N SER A 160 -8.75 -5.28 -15.10
CA SER A 160 -7.94 -5.86 -16.19
C SER A 160 -6.79 -6.77 -15.69
N ARG A 161 -6.48 -6.75 -14.39
CA ARG A 161 -5.53 -7.67 -13.73
C ARG A 161 -6.24 -8.79 -12.94
N ASN A 162 -7.55 -8.95 -13.10
CA ASN A 162 -8.39 -9.86 -12.33
C ASN A 162 -8.24 -9.61 -10.82
N ARG A 163 -8.26 -8.33 -10.42
CA ARG A 163 -8.20 -7.91 -9.01
C ARG A 163 -9.43 -7.13 -8.64
N LYS A 164 -10.02 -7.52 -7.50
CA LYS A 164 -11.14 -6.82 -6.88
C LYS A 164 -10.61 -5.69 -6.00
N VAL A 165 -11.27 -4.54 -6.05
CA VAL A 165 -11.03 -3.42 -5.14
C VAL A 165 -12.05 -3.51 -4.01
N PHE A 166 -11.62 -3.24 -2.79
CA PHE A 166 -12.46 -3.24 -1.60
C PHE A 166 -13.55 -2.16 -1.71
N ALA A 167 -14.77 -2.53 -1.35
CA ALA A 167 -15.90 -1.63 -1.18
C ALA A 167 -16.55 -1.92 0.17
N SER A 168 -16.84 -0.87 0.95
CA SER A 168 -17.40 -0.99 2.31
C SER A 168 -18.77 -1.69 2.37
N ASN A 169 -19.49 -1.71 1.26
CA ASN A 169 -20.85 -2.23 1.16
C ASN A 169 -20.89 -3.70 0.75
N ASP A 170 -19.76 -4.25 0.33
CA ASP A 170 -19.64 -5.67 0.00
C ASP A 170 -19.26 -6.44 1.27
N ASP A 171 -19.75 -7.67 1.41
CA ASP A 171 -19.32 -8.63 2.44
C ASP A 171 -17.92 -9.18 2.13
N ASP A 172 -17.04 -8.29 1.65
CA ASP A 172 -15.74 -8.53 1.07
C ASP A 172 -14.75 -8.78 2.20
N GLN A 173 -14.76 -10.02 2.67
CA GLN A 173 -14.01 -10.35 3.86
C GLN A 173 -12.50 -10.38 3.57
N HIS A 174 -12.05 -10.63 2.31
CA HIS A 174 -10.70 -11.15 2.06
C HIS A 174 -10.12 -10.86 0.65
N ASN A 175 -8.81 -10.57 0.56
CA ASN A 175 -7.99 -10.41 -0.67
C ASN A 175 -8.28 -9.22 -1.62
N SER A 176 -9.23 -8.35 -1.29
CA SER A 176 -9.47 -7.13 -2.07
C SER A 176 -8.36 -6.09 -1.89
N TYR A 177 -8.05 -5.36 -2.96
CA TYR A 177 -7.08 -4.26 -2.95
C TYR A 177 -7.74 -2.99 -2.42
N ILE A 178 -7.00 -2.20 -1.67
CA ILE A 178 -7.50 -0.94 -1.11
C ILE A 178 -7.19 0.18 -2.10
N ILE A 179 -8.14 1.09 -2.32
CA ILE A 179 -7.83 2.40 -2.90
C ILE A 179 -8.19 3.45 -1.87
N PHE A 180 -7.18 4.21 -1.43
CA PHE A 180 -7.32 5.25 -0.43
C PHE A 180 -7.29 6.62 -1.11
N SER A 181 -8.47 7.17 -1.38
CA SER A 181 -8.69 8.42 -2.11
C SER A 181 -8.66 9.65 -1.21
N LYS A 182 -8.87 10.84 -1.79
CA LYS A 182 -9.03 12.10 -1.04
C LYS A 182 -10.09 11.99 0.07
N ASP A 183 -11.24 11.40 -0.26
CA ASP A 183 -12.38 11.26 0.66
C ASP A 183 -12.13 10.21 1.74
N SER A 184 -11.17 9.30 1.53
CA SER A 184 -10.80 8.28 2.52
C SER A 184 -10.20 8.91 3.77
N PHE A 185 -9.52 10.06 3.65
CA PHE A 185 -8.91 10.75 4.81
C PHE A 185 -9.91 11.25 5.86
N THR A 186 -11.20 11.38 5.52
CA THR A 186 -12.25 11.81 6.45
C THR A 186 -13.04 10.64 7.04
N LYS A 187 -12.80 9.42 6.56
CA LYS A 187 -13.52 8.21 6.97
C LYS A 187 -12.77 7.47 8.07
N ASN A 188 -13.47 6.60 8.80
CA ASN A 188 -12.82 5.75 9.80
C ASN A 188 -12.20 4.49 9.15
N LEU A 189 -11.49 3.67 9.96
CA LEU A 189 -10.84 2.45 9.45
C LEU A 189 -11.80 1.44 8.83
N ALA A 190 -12.99 1.24 9.40
CA ALA A 190 -13.93 0.24 8.91
C ALA A 190 -14.50 0.60 7.53
N GLU A 191 -14.51 1.88 7.19
CA GLU A 191 -14.93 2.36 5.86
C GLU A 191 -13.81 2.30 4.82
N ASN A 192 -12.55 2.34 5.26
CA ASN A 192 -11.38 2.42 4.37
C ASN A 192 -10.65 1.08 4.17
N PHE A 193 -10.86 0.13 5.08
CA PHE A 193 -10.16 -1.15 5.09
C PHE A 193 -11.16 -2.29 5.26
N PRO A 194 -10.86 -3.49 4.70
CA PRO A 194 -11.64 -4.69 4.98
C PRO A 194 -11.80 -4.92 6.49
N SER A 195 -12.95 -5.48 6.90
CA SER A 195 -13.32 -5.71 8.31
C SER A 195 -12.22 -6.42 9.11
N GLY A 196 -11.38 -7.20 8.42
CA GLY A 196 -10.19 -7.81 8.97
C GLY A 196 -9.14 -6.88 9.60
N ILE A 197 -9.17 -5.56 9.39
CA ILE A 197 -8.21 -4.64 10.02
C ILE A 197 -8.42 -4.49 11.54
N ASN A 198 -9.68 -4.62 12.00
CA ASN A 198 -10.09 -4.45 13.40
C ASN A 198 -10.29 -5.78 14.14
N ARG A 199 -9.98 -6.92 13.49
CA ARG A 199 -10.14 -8.24 14.11
C ARG A 199 -9.12 -8.45 15.23
N ILE A 200 -9.45 -9.28 16.23
CA ILE A 200 -8.52 -9.61 17.32
C ILE A 200 -7.30 -10.40 16.79
N SER A 201 -7.54 -11.36 15.90
CA SER A 201 -6.50 -12.19 15.27
C SER A 201 -6.98 -12.85 13.98
N SER A 202 -6.02 -13.30 13.17
CA SER A 202 -6.19 -14.17 12.01
C SER A 202 -5.68 -15.57 12.33
N ASN A 203 -6.33 -16.60 11.78
CA ASN A 203 -5.85 -17.98 11.88
C ASN A 203 -4.56 -18.23 11.07
N TYR A 204 -4.15 -17.27 10.23
CA TYR A 204 -3.01 -17.41 9.31
C TYR A 204 -1.86 -16.44 9.60
N MET A 205 -1.95 -15.69 10.70
CA MET A 205 -0.90 -14.78 11.15
C MET A 205 -0.58 -15.07 12.61
N ASN A 206 0.71 -15.11 12.94
CA ASN A 206 1.18 -15.30 14.31
C ASN A 206 2.52 -14.57 14.53
N PRO A 207 2.99 -14.43 15.79
CA PRO A 207 4.20 -13.68 16.08
C PRO A 207 5.47 -14.20 15.39
N VAL A 208 5.55 -15.49 15.07
CA VAL A 208 6.70 -16.08 14.34
C VAL A 208 6.71 -15.60 12.89
N ILE A 209 5.56 -15.65 12.22
CA ILE A 209 5.38 -15.11 10.86
C ILE A 209 5.68 -13.60 10.83
N ALA A 210 5.18 -12.86 11.82
CA ALA A 210 5.44 -11.43 11.95
C ALA A 210 6.94 -11.13 12.11
N GLN A 211 7.65 -11.92 12.92
CA GLN A 211 9.10 -11.76 13.09
C GLN A 211 9.85 -12.05 11.79
N GLN A 212 9.45 -13.06 11.02
CA GLN A 212 10.04 -13.33 9.71
C GLN A 212 9.88 -12.14 8.76
N LEU A 213 8.69 -11.55 8.69
CA LEU A 213 8.43 -10.35 7.89
C LEU A 213 9.24 -9.14 8.39
N ARG A 214 9.32 -8.95 9.70
CA ARG A 214 10.01 -7.81 10.33
C ARG A 214 11.49 -7.73 9.97
N VAL A 215 12.17 -8.87 9.81
CA VAL A 215 13.58 -8.92 9.39
C VAL A 215 13.81 -8.22 8.05
N TRP A 216 12.82 -8.22 7.15
CA TRP A 216 12.91 -7.56 5.85
C TRP A 216 12.55 -6.07 5.92
N LEU A 217 11.76 -5.65 6.92
CA LEU A 217 11.23 -4.28 6.99
C LEU A 217 12.15 -3.28 7.70
N ILE A 218 13.17 -3.78 8.41
CA ILE A 218 14.13 -2.96 9.15
C ILE A 218 15.48 -3.07 8.45
N GLU A 219 16.03 -1.96 7.97
CA GLU A 219 17.40 -1.96 7.46
C GLU A 219 18.37 -2.35 8.60
N PRO A 220 19.25 -3.34 8.39
CA PRO A 220 20.24 -3.70 9.38
C PRO A 220 21.23 -2.56 9.61
N GLU A 221 21.66 -2.37 10.86
CA GLU A 221 22.63 -1.35 11.30
C GLU A 221 23.93 -1.33 10.46
N SER A 222 24.34 -2.48 9.90
CA SER A 222 25.51 -2.58 9.03
C SER A 222 25.36 -1.83 7.71
N SER A 223 24.14 -1.71 7.18
CA SER A 223 23.87 -1.04 5.91
C SER A 223 23.89 0.49 6.02
N LYS A 224 23.76 1.03 7.24
CA LYS A 224 23.81 2.48 7.51
C LYS A 224 25.24 3.06 7.50
N ARG A 225 26.29 2.22 7.46
CA ARG A 225 27.70 2.65 7.51
C ARG A 225 28.35 2.87 6.14
N THR A 226 27.62 2.71 5.04
CA THR A 226 28.21 2.71 3.68
C THR A 226 27.67 3.83 2.78
N THR A 227 27.13 4.89 3.35
CA THR A 227 26.73 6.13 2.64
C THR A 227 27.25 7.33 3.40
#